data_AF-A0A4Q9FCV1-F1
#
_entry.id   AF-A0A4Q9FCV1-F1
#
_cell.length_a   1.000
_cell.length_b   1.000
_cell.length_c   1.000
_cell.angle_alpha   90.00
_cell.angle_beta   90.00
_cell.angle_gamma   90.00
#
_symmetry.space_group_name_H-M   'P 1'
#
loop_
_entity.id
_entity.type
_entity.pdbx_description
1 polymer ?
#
loop_
_entity_poly.entity_id
_entity_poly.type
_entity_poly.pdbx_seq_one_letter_code
_entity_poly.pdbx_strand_id
1 'polypeptide(L)'
;MKRILLIISILVLLFSQSCSNRNDKIFSAYDELHSITLYEKGSEFQLLYNGVNTARGVYSLNNDTILLTYWEDQFKEFNPNEKLTRQILIDKELMRVESIDSKMHFCAKIDIDKRKIKKTSHNKG
;
A
#
# COMPACT_ATOMS: atom_id res chain seq x y z
N MET A 1 43.48 -4.44 -15.69
CA MET A 1 42.17 -4.73 -16.31
C MET A 1 41.17 -5.45 -15.38
N LYS A 2 41.55 -6.52 -14.66
CA LYS A 2 40.63 -7.22 -13.71
C LYS A 2 40.01 -6.35 -12.61
N ARG A 3 40.75 -5.36 -12.08
CA ARG A 3 40.25 -4.44 -11.03
C ARG A 3 39.18 -3.46 -11.52
N ILE A 4 39.24 -3.03 -12.79
CA ILE A 4 38.26 -2.10 -13.37
C ILE A 4 36.93 -2.81 -13.62
N LEU A 5 36.98 -4.07 -14.06
CA LEU A 5 35.78 -4.90 -14.24
C LEU A 5 35.01 -5.12 -12.92
N LEU A 6 35.75 -5.27 -11.82
CA LEU A 6 35.19 -5.51 -10.48
C LEU A 6 34.47 -4.27 -9.93
N ILE A 7 34.99 -3.07 -10.21
CA ILE A 7 34.36 -1.79 -9.82
C ILE A 7 33.07 -1.55 -10.61
N ILE A 8 33.06 -1.84 -11.91
CA ILE A 8 31.85 -1.72 -12.74
C ILE A 8 30.76 -2.71 -12.26
N SER A 9 31.14 -3.93 -11.89
CA SER A 9 30.21 -4.92 -11.35
C SER A 9 29.58 -4.48 -10.01
N ILE A 10 30.37 -3.89 -9.11
CA ILE A 10 29.88 -3.34 -7.84
C ILE A 10 28.93 -2.15 -8.08
N LEU A 11 29.24 -1.29 -9.06
CA LEU A 11 28.38 -0.15 -9.41
C LEU A 11 27.00 -0.61 -9.94
N VAL A 12 26.97 -1.65 -10.80
CA VAL A 12 25.73 -2.23 -11.33
C VAL A 12 24.89 -2.91 -10.22
N LEU A 13 25.54 -3.56 -9.25
CA LEU A 13 24.89 -4.12 -8.05
C LEU A 13 24.27 -3.05 -7.16
N LEU A 14 24.93 -1.89 -7.00
CA LEU A 14 24.39 -0.77 -6.23
C LEU A 14 23.22 -0.07 -6.95
N PHE A 15 23.25 0.01 -8.29
CA PHE A 15 22.13 0.55 -9.07
C PHE A 15 20.88 -0.36 -9.05
N SER A 16 21.05 -1.66 -8.89
CA SER A 16 19.92 -2.62 -8.82
C SER A 16 19.25 -2.68 -7.44
N GLN A 17 19.87 -2.15 -6.39
CA GLN A 17 19.25 -2.03 -5.06
C GLN A 17 18.26 -0.85 -4.93
N SER A 18 18.21 0.07 -5.92
CA SER A 18 17.33 1.24 -5.88
C SER A 18 15.92 1.00 -6.45
N CYS A 19 15.57 -0.25 -6.76
CA CYS A 19 14.31 -0.63 -7.41
C CYS A 19 13.08 -0.74 -6.48
N SER A 20 13.16 -0.37 -5.20
CA SER A 20 12.01 -0.52 -4.28
C SER A 20 11.19 0.76 -4.11
N ASN A 21 11.64 1.91 -4.61
CA ASN A 21 10.90 3.17 -4.46
C ASN A 21 9.92 3.35 -5.62
N ARG A 22 8.77 2.72 -5.51
CA ARG A 22 7.67 2.80 -6.48
C ARG A 22 7.15 4.24 -6.61
N ASN A 23 7.44 4.87 -7.75
CA ASN A 23 7.02 6.25 -8.04
C ASN A 23 5.52 6.41 -8.31
N ASP A 24 4.76 5.31 -8.39
CA ASP A 24 3.34 5.28 -8.67
C ASP A 24 2.46 5.22 -7.40
N LYS A 25 3.05 5.47 -6.22
CA LYS A 25 2.31 5.68 -4.97
C LYS A 25 1.28 6.81 -5.12
N ILE A 26 0.05 6.58 -4.67
CA ILE A 26 -1.03 7.59 -4.66
C ILE A 26 -1.54 7.93 -3.27
N PHE A 27 -1.36 7.02 -2.32
CA PHE A 27 -1.80 7.15 -0.94
C PHE A 27 -0.84 6.39 -0.05
N SER A 28 -0.54 6.95 1.11
CA SER A 28 0.03 6.19 2.22
C SER A 28 -0.49 6.70 3.55
N ALA A 29 -0.78 5.79 4.46
CA ALA A 29 -1.06 6.08 5.86
C ALA A 29 -0.21 5.15 6.72
N TYR A 30 0.61 5.67 7.62
CA TYR A 30 1.50 4.86 8.43
C TYR A 30 1.77 5.43 9.83
N ASP A 31 2.06 4.54 10.76
CA ASP A 31 2.69 4.82 12.05
C ASP A 31 3.90 3.89 12.26
N GLU A 32 4.28 3.61 13.51
CA GLU A 32 5.42 2.73 13.83
C GLU A 32 5.16 1.24 13.53
N LEU A 33 3.91 0.77 13.56
CA LEU A 33 3.54 -0.65 13.48
C LEU A 33 2.55 -0.97 12.35
N HIS A 34 1.93 0.04 11.78
CA HIS A 34 0.87 -0.05 10.79
C HIS A 34 1.24 0.75 9.54
N SER A 35 0.93 0.21 8.36
CA SER A 35 0.99 0.99 7.13
C SER A 35 -0.01 0.50 6.10
N ILE A 36 -0.58 1.44 5.35
CA ILE A 36 -1.34 1.19 4.12
C ILE A 36 -0.70 2.02 3.04
N THR A 37 -0.33 1.39 1.93
CA THR A 37 0.18 2.07 0.74
C THR A 37 -0.61 1.63 -0.48
N LEU A 38 -1.12 2.58 -1.26
CA LEU A 38 -1.83 2.32 -2.50
C LEU A 38 -1.00 2.78 -3.71
N TYR A 39 -1.00 1.96 -4.76
CA TYR A 39 -0.26 2.19 -5.99
C TYR A 39 -1.20 2.31 -7.19
N GLU A 40 -0.94 3.30 -8.05
CA GLU A 40 -1.76 3.57 -9.25
C GLU A 40 -1.78 2.38 -10.21
N LYS A 41 -0.62 1.76 -10.44
CA LYS A 41 -0.51 0.66 -11.41
C LYS A 41 -1.14 -0.61 -10.82
N GLY A 42 -2.09 -1.18 -11.56
CA GLY A 42 -2.77 -2.42 -11.20
C GLY A 42 -3.79 -2.28 -10.06
N SER A 43 -4.04 -1.04 -9.59
CA SER A 43 -4.83 -0.77 -8.39
C SER A 43 -4.35 -1.59 -7.18
N GLU A 44 -3.04 -1.78 -7.06
CA GLU A 44 -2.43 -2.64 -6.05
C GLU A 44 -2.30 -1.92 -4.70
N PHE A 45 -2.35 -2.67 -3.60
CA PHE A 45 -2.02 -2.13 -2.27
C PHE A 45 -1.06 -3.02 -1.50
N GLN A 46 -0.45 -2.41 -0.48
CA GLN A 46 0.26 -3.09 0.61
C GLN A 46 -0.32 -2.63 1.93
N LEU A 47 -0.66 -3.59 2.80
CA LEU A 47 -1.08 -3.37 4.18
C LEU A 47 -0.08 -4.07 5.09
N LEU A 48 0.39 -3.38 6.13
CA LEU A 48 1.08 -3.92 7.29
C LEU A 48 0.24 -3.58 8.51
N TYR A 49 -0.10 -4.58 9.32
CA TYR A 49 -0.78 -4.36 10.59
C TYR A 49 -0.06 -5.09 11.72
N ASN A 50 0.17 -4.41 12.85
CA ASN A 50 0.96 -4.92 13.98
C ASN A 50 2.36 -5.46 13.58
N GLY A 51 2.98 -4.96 12.52
CA GLY A 51 4.32 -5.37 12.08
C GLY A 51 4.45 -6.79 11.49
N VAL A 52 3.38 -7.59 11.43
CA VAL A 52 3.44 -9.00 10.97
C VAL A 52 2.41 -9.32 9.89
N ASN A 53 1.27 -8.65 9.93
CA ASN A 53 0.16 -8.94 9.02
C ASN A 53 0.35 -8.17 7.72
N THR A 54 0.93 -8.83 6.71
CA THR A 54 1.11 -8.27 5.37
C THR A 54 0.01 -8.72 4.42
N ALA A 55 -0.66 -7.78 3.75
CA ALA A 55 -1.62 -8.06 2.70
C ALA A 55 -1.32 -7.29 1.42
N ARG A 56 -1.71 -7.90 0.30
CA ARG A 56 -1.72 -7.36 -1.05
C ARG A 56 -3.02 -7.74 -1.75
N GLY A 57 -3.35 -7.00 -2.78
CA GLY A 57 -4.56 -7.22 -3.55
C GLY A 57 -4.90 -5.97 -4.35
N VAL A 58 -6.18 -5.81 -4.69
CA VAL A 58 -6.66 -4.64 -5.43
C VAL A 58 -7.47 -3.70 -4.54
N TYR A 59 -7.53 -2.41 -4.88
CA TYR A 59 -8.35 -1.45 -4.17
C TYR A 59 -9.26 -0.64 -5.09
N SER A 60 -10.30 -0.05 -4.51
CA SER A 60 -10.95 1.13 -5.08
C SER A 60 -10.97 2.25 -4.06
N LEU A 61 -10.70 3.48 -4.52
CA LEU A 61 -10.58 4.66 -3.67
C LEU A 61 -11.67 5.66 -4.05
N ASN A 62 -12.43 6.11 -3.07
CA ASN A 62 -13.42 7.18 -3.21
C ASN A 62 -13.22 8.19 -2.07
N ASN A 63 -12.55 9.31 -2.35
CA ASN A 63 -12.28 10.44 -1.44
C ASN A 63 -11.65 10.12 -0.06
N ASP A 64 -12.49 9.62 0.86
CA ASP A 64 -12.22 9.28 2.24
C ASP A 64 -12.37 7.78 2.53
N THR A 65 -12.83 7.00 1.55
CA THR A 65 -13.11 5.58 1.68
C THR A 65 -12.22 4.77 0.74
N ILE A 66 -11.56 3.74 1.27
CA ILE A 66 -10.85 2.71 0.49
C ILE A 66 -11.57 1.37 0.65
N LEU A 67 -11.90 0.72 -0.45
CA LEU A 67 -12.31 -0.69 -0.46
C LEU A 67 -11.09 -1.52 -0.85
N LEU A 68 -10.59 -2.35 0.07
CA LEU A 68 -9.46 -3.25 -0.13
C LEU A 68 -9.99 -4.66 -0.42
N THR A 69 -9.58 -5.28 -1.52
CA THR A 69 -9.86 -6.69 -1.82
C THR A 69 -8.58 -7.51 -1.75
N TYR A 70 -8.50 -8.42 -0.79
CA TYR A 70 -7.33 -9.26 -0.47
C TYR A 70 -7.27 -10.53 -1.33
N TRP A 71 -6.07 -11.10 -1.47
CA TRP A 71 -5.90 -12.48 -1.94
C TRP A 71 -6.01 -13.47 -0.77
N GLU A 72 -6.59 -14.65 -1.01
CA GLU A 72 -7.00 -15.64 0.01
C GLU A 72 -5.85 -16.23 0.85
N ASP A 73 -4.62 -16.24 0.34
CA ASP A 73 -3.49 -17.02 0.87
C ASP A 73 -2.55 -16.25 1.81
N GLN A 74 -2.92 -15.02 2.22
CA GLN A 74 -1.94 -14.08 2.79
C GLN A 74 -1.96 -13.95 4.32
N PHE A 75 -2.95 -14.52 5.01
CA PHE A 75 -3.03 -14.47 6.46
C PHE A 75 -3.35 -15.83 7.08
N LYS A 76 -2.55 -16.25 8.06
CA LYS A 76 -2.77 -17.49 8.83
C LYS A 76 -3.94 -17.41 9.82
N GLU A 77 -4.34 -16.19 10.20
CA GLU A 77 -5.37 -15.96 11.23
C GLU A 77 -6.74 -15.60 10.64
N PHE A 78 -6.87 -15.51 9.32
CA PHE A 78 -8.16 -15.18 8.70
C PHE A 78 -9.06 -16.41 8.63
N ASN A 79 -10.32 -16.20 8.99
CA ASN A 79 -11.38 -17.16 8.72
C ASN A 79 -11.60 -17.20 7.19
N PRO A 80 -11.57 -18.37 6.52
CA PRO A 80 -11.78 -18.50 5.08
C PRO A 80 -13.16 -18.03 4.61
N ASN A 81 -14.11 -17.82 5.53
CA ASN A 81 -15.44 -17.26 5.25
C ASN A 81 -15.52 -15.74 5.47
N GLU A 82 -14.42 -15.10 5.90
CA GLU A 82 -14.40 -13.66 6.08
C GLU A 82 -14.30 -13.00 4.71
N LYS A 83 -15.29 -12.15 4.39
CA LYS A 83 -15.36 -11.44 3.11
C LYS A 83 -14.00 -10.77 2.87
N LEU A 84 -13.31 -11.17 1.80
CA LEU A 84 -11.98 -10.69 1.39
C LEU A 84 -11.98 -9.22 0.97
N THR A 85 -12.98 -8.45 1.37
CA THR A 85 -13.10 -7.04 1.08
C THR A 85 -13.32 -6.28 2.37
N ARG A 86 -12.41 -5.34 2.70
CA ARG A 86 -12.53 -4.48 3.87
C ARG A 86 -12.67 -3.03 3.44
N GLN A 87 -13.67 -2.35 4.01
CA GLN A 87 -13.89 -0.93 3.81
C GLN A 87 -13.16 -0.14 4.90
N ILE A 88 -12.25 0.72 4.47
CA ILE A 88 -11.41 1.57 5.30
C ILE A 88 -11.88 3.01 5.14
N LEU A 89 -12.08 3.68 6.27
CA LEU A 89 -12.37 5.10 6.38
C LEU A 89 -11.07 5.84 6.74
N ILE A 90 -10.83 6.95 6.04
CA ILE A 90 -9.68 7.84 6.22
C ILE A 90 -10.19 9.17 6.72
N ASP A 91 -9.91 9.46 8.00
CA ASP A 91 -10.15 10.77 8.58
C ASP A 91 -8.85 11.58 8.56
N LYS A 92 -8.78 12.57 7.67
CA LYS A 92 -7.59 13.39 7.47
C LYS A 92 -7.44 14.48 8.52
N GLU A 93 -8.55 14.90 9.13
CA GLU A 93 -8.56 15.94 10.17
C GLU A 93 -8.05 15.35 11.48
N LEU A 94 -8.51 14.14 11.80
CA LEU A 94 -8.09 13.40 13.00
C LEU A 94 -6.84 12.53 12.78
N MET A 95 -6.29 12.49 11.56
CA MET A 95 -5.14 11.66 11.21
C MET A 95 -5.37 10.19 11.57
N ARG A 96 -6.55 9.65 11.20
CA ARG A 96 -7.02 8.35 11.65
C ARG A 96 -7.45 7.46 10.49
N VAL A 97 -7.12 6.18 10.62
CA VAL A 97 -7.54 5.12 9.70
C VAL A 97 -8.33 4.10 10.50
N GLU A 98 -9.52 3.76 10.03
CA GLU A 98 -10.42 2.80 10.69
C GLU A 98 -11.11 1.92 9.67
N SER A 99 -11.30 0.64 9.97
CA SER A 99 -12.17 -0.23 9.19
C SER A 99 -13.59 -0.27 9.76
N ILE A 100 -14.60 -0.39 8.90
CA ILE A 100 -16.02 -0.43 9.34
C ILE A 100 -16.32 -1.65 10.22
N ASP A 101 -15.59 -2.75 10.04
CA ASP A 101 -15.68 -3.95 10.88
C ASP A 101 -14.93 -3.81 12.22
N SER A 102 -14.35 -2.63 12.50
CA SER A 102 -13.54 -2.30 13.67
C SER A 102 -12.33 -3.22 13.91
N LYS A 103 -11.93 -4.03 12.91
CA LYS A 103 -10.78 -4.92 13.01
C LYS A 103 -9.44 -4.21 12.84
N MET A 104 -9.46 -2.99 12.31
CA MET A 104 -8.27 -2.19 12.03
C MET A 104 -8.54 -0.75 12.44
N HIS A 105 -7.75 -0.22 13.37
CA HIS A 105 -7.86 1.17 13.79
C HIS A 105 -6.50 1.68 14.26
N PHE A 106 -6.03 2.77 13.66
CA PHE A 106 -4.76 3.40 14.06
C PHE A 106 -4.71 4.87 13.66
N CYS A 107 -3.94 5.65 14.42
CA CYS A 107 -3.57 7.01 14.05
C CYS A 107 -2.39 6.94 13.08
N ALA A 108 -2.36 7.79 12.06
CA ALA A 108 -1.39 7.66 10.98
C ALA A 108 -0.98 9.01 10.40
N LYS A 109 0.27 9.10 9.95
CA LYS A 109 0.68 10.16 9.01
C LYS A 109 0.10 9.82 7.64
N ILE A 110 -0.78 10.68 7.12
CA ILE A 110 -1.49 10.45 5.86
C ILE A 110 -0.91 11.34 4.76
N ASP A 111 -0.53 10.73 3.64
CA ASP A 111 -0.02 11.37 2.43
C ASP A 111 -0.84 10.92 1.21
N ILE A 112 -1.24 11.87 0.36
CA ILE A 112 -2.15 11.65 -0.75
C ILE A 112 -1.72 12.47 -1.97
N ASP A 113 -1.37 11.80 -3.07
CA ASP A 113 -1.13 12.46 -4.36
C ASP A 113 -2.44 12.69 -5.11
N LYS A 114 -3.09 13.82 -4.79
CA LYS A 114 -4.36 14.24 -5.40
C LYS A 114 -4.33 14.30 -6.94
N ARG A 115 -3.15 14.46 -7.56
CA ARG A 115 -3.01 14.54 -9.03
C ARG A 115 -3.27 13.20 -9.70
N LYS A 116 -2.94 12.10 -9.01
CA LYS A 116 -3.07 10.73 -9.54
C LYS A 116 -4.44 10.13 -9.28
N ILE A 117 -5.10 10.53 -8.19
CA ILE A 117 -6.49 10.13 -7.90
C ILE A 117 -7.44 10.55 -9.02
N LYS A 118 -7.30 11.78 -9.55
CA LYS A 118 -8.15 12.26 -10.65
C LYS A 118 -8.01 11.43 -11.94
N LYS A 119 -6.85 10.83 -12.19
CA LYS A 119 -6.62 9.98 -13.37
C LYS A 119 -7.30 8.62 -13.24
N THR A 120 -7.28 8.03 -12.04
CA THR A 120 -7.96 6.75 -11.76
C THR A 120 -9.49 6.88 -11.79
N SER A 121 -10.05 8.05 -11.46
CA SER A 121 -11.48 8.32 -11.61
C SER A 121 -11.97 8.43 -13.05
N HIS A 122 -11.07 8.75 -14.01
CA HIS A 122 -11.41 8.98 -15.41
C HIS A 122 -11.29 7.74 -16.31
N ASN A 123 -10.60 6.69 -15.86
CA ASN A 123 -10.47 5.43 -16.60
C ASN A 123 -11.64 4.44 -16.36
N LYS A 124 -12.77 4.92 -15.81
CA LYS A 124 -14.05 4.20 -15.82
C LYS A 124 -14.88 4.70 -17.02
N GLY A 125 -14.48 4.31 -18.22
CA GLY A 125 -15.18 4.55 -19.47
C GLY A 125 -15.25 3.27 -20.29
#